data_AF-A0A3D4VCH3-F1
#
_entry.id   AF-A0A3D4VCH3-F1
#
_cell.length_a   1.000
_cell.length_b   1.000
_cell.length_c   1.000
_cell.angle_alpha   90.00
_cell.angle_beta   90.00
_cell.angle_gamma   90.00
#
_symmetry.space_group_name_H-M   'P 1'
#
loop_
_entity.id
_entity.type
_entity.pdbx_description
1 polymer ?
#
loop_
_entity_poly.entity_id
_entity_poly.type
_entity_poly.pdbx_seq_one_letter_code
_entity_poly.pdbx_strand_id
1 'polypeptide(L)'
;MNTVAIQSTLVDRLGQIQGDLRAGRFPNEATVSQGVVLPILHELGWPVFDTRIVAPEYALEGRRVDFALCDRTGSPTAFVEVKRVGQSDGGDRQLFEYAFMRGVPLAILTDGQEWSFYLPGEQGHVAERRVYKLDLLERTSVESTDRLVRYLKRDRVLDGSALTSARADYKDVARLRQIEVTLPRAWSALLKEEDSLLLDLLAEKVEDICGYKPDLEACSRFVASISSATLPQKVPLSTGRSVEPAPVLRIEPATQAVVKPGNGSVGFSMDGRRFAAGSAREVLQGILGAFAKKDPTFLDRFASRKHGRKRRYIAINRADLYPGRPDLAAEHAIELGAGWWMGTNYSKRSIAEIIDLACEVAEVHSADLQINLG
;
A
#
# COMPACT_ATOMS: atom_id res chain seq x y z
N MET A 1 27.69 31.12 7.28
CA MET A 1 28.62 29.98 7.45
C MET A 1 28.11 28.83 6.60
N ASN A 2 29.00 28.25 5.79
CA ASN A 2 28.69 27.36 4.68
C ASN A 2 28.08 26.03 5.16
N THR A 3 27.05 25.48 4.48
CA THR A 3 26.39 24.20 4.84
C THR A 3 27.39 23.04 5.01
N VAL A 4 28.47 23.07 4.23
CA VAL A 4 29.57 22.09 4.26
C VAL A 4 30.32 22.09 5.61
N ALA A 5 30.51 23.26 6.23
CA ALA A 5 31.22 23.38 7.51
C ALA A 5 30.40 22.82 8.68
N ILE A 6 29.07 22.95 8.64
CA ILE A 6 28.17 22.39 9.67
C ILE A 6 28.13 20.86 9.57
N GLN A 7 28.13 20.31 8.34
CA GLN A 7 28.18 18.86 8.18
C GLN A 7 29.50 18.28 8.69
N SER A 8 30.65 18.94 8.48
CA SER A 8 31.92 18.44 9.01
C SER A 8 31.96 18.44 10.54
N THR A 9 31.47 19.50 11.21
CA THR A 9 31.49 19.56 12.69
C THR A 9 30.57 18.53 13.33
N LEU A 10 29.37 18.31 12.77
CA LEU A 10 28.44 17.30 13.27
C LEU A 10 28.99 15.87 13.08
N VAL A 11 29.65 15.58 11.96
CA VAL A 11 30.29 14.28 11.72
C VAL A 11 31.34 13.98 12.79
N ASP A 12 32.23 14.94 13.08
CA ASP A 12 33.27 14.79 14.10
C ASP A 12 32.66 14.63 15.50
N ARG A 13 31.62 15.42 15.82
CA ARG A 13 30.87 15.32 17.08
C ARG A 13 30.25 13.95 17.25
N LEU A 14 29.60 13.42 16.21
CA LEU A 14 29.01 12.08 16.26
C LEU A 14 30.06 11.00 16.42
N GLY A 15 31.25 11.14 15.80
CA GLY A 15 32.36 10.22 16.02
C GLY A 15 32.80 10.15 17.48
N GLN A 16 32.87 11.30 18.16
CA GLN A 16 33.16 11.37 19.60
C GLN A 16 32.05 10.72 20.44
N ILE A 17 30.79 11.07 20.17
CA ILE A 17 29.62 10.52 20.86
C ILE A 17 29.56 8.99 20.71
N GLN A 18 29.82 8.47 19.51
CA GLN A 18 29.88 7.02 19.27
C GLN A 18 31.00 6.35 20.10
N GLY A 19 32.16 7.00 20.23
CA GLY A 19 33.23 6.53 21.11
C GLY A 19 32.81 6.48 22.57
N ASP A 20 32.17 7.54 23.06
CA ASP A 20 31.72 7.66 24.45
C ASP A 20 30.54 6.72 24.78
N LEU A 21 29.65 6.46 23.82
CA LEU A 21 28.58 5.45 23.92
C LEU A 21 29.17 4.05 24.08
N ARG A 22 30.14 3.67 23.24
CA ARG A 22 30.86 2.37 23.36
C ARG A 22 31.59 2.23 24.69
N ALA A 23 32.07 3.34 25.25
CA ALA A 23 32.73 3.38 26.55
C ALA A 23 31.76 3.44 27.74
N GLY A 24 30.44 3.47 27.52
CA GLY A 24 29.43 3.48 28.58
C GLY A 24 29.41 4.76 29.41
N ARG A 25 29.80 5.91 28.84
CA ARG A 25 29.95 7.18 29.58
C ARG A 25 28.65 7.92 29.92
N PHE A 26 27.50 7.40 29.48
CA PHE A 26 26.19 8.02 29.68
C PHE A 26 25.27 7.14 30.56
N PRO A 27 25.50 7.07 31.89
CA PRO A 27 24.79 6.13 32.78
C PRO A 27 23.31 6.47 33.06
N ASN A 28 22.87 7.71 32.82
CA ASN A 28 21.52 8.19 33.13
C ASN A 28 21.00 9.23 32.10
N GLU A 29 19.71 9.57 32.17
CA GLU A 29 19.08 10.51 31.20
C GLU A 29 19.79 11.87 31.20
N ALA A 30 20.18 12.40 32.36
CA ALA A 30 20.86 13.70 32.43
C ALA A 30 22.19 13.70 31.66
N THR A 31 22.97 12.63 31.75
CA THR A 31 24.22 12.49 30.98
C THR A 31 23.97 12.31 29.49
N VAL A 32 22.89 11.64 29.08
CA VAL A 32 22.48 11.53 27.67
C VAL A 32 22.05 12.90 27.14
N SER A 33 21.22 13.62 27.89
CA SER A 33 20.76 14.96 27.54
C SER A 33 21.93 15.93 27.33
N GLN A 34 22.86 16.00 28.28
CA GLN A 34 24.00 16.92 28.25
C GLN A 34 25.11 16.49 27.30
N GLY A 35 25.37 15.18 27.19
CA GLY A 35 26.49 14.63 26.45
C GLY A 35 26.19 14.22 25.01
N VAL A 36 24.91 14.05 24.66
CA VAL A 36 24.48 13.55 23.35
C VAL A 36 23.45 14.48 22.72
N VAL A 37 22.30 14.69 23.36
CA VAL A 37 21.16 15.41 22.78
C VAL A 37 21.49 16.89 22.53
N LEU A 38 21.90 17.62 23.56
CA LEU A 38 22.21 19.05 23.45
C LEU A 38 23.38 19.33 22.49
N PRO A 39 24.50 18.56 22.52
CA PRO A 39 25.57 18.72 21.53
C PRO A 39 25.09 18.52 20.09
N ILE A 40 24.28 17.50 19.82
CA ILE A 40 23.72 17.26 18.49
C ILE A 40 22.79 18.42 18.08
N LEU A 41 21.89 18.85 18.96
CA LEU A 41 20.99 19.98 18.69
C LEU A 41 21.76 21.28 18.39
N HIS A 42 22.83 21.54 19.14
CA HIS A 42 23.70 22.70 18.91
C HIS A 42 24.33 22.68 17.52
N GLU A 43 24.93 21.55 17.11
CA GLU A 43 25.50 21.39 15.76
C GLU A 43 24.43 21.46 14.65
N LEU A 44 23.19 21.04 14.94
CA LEU A 44 22.04 21.18 14.04
C LEU A 44 21.48 22.61 13.96
N GLY A 45 22.12 23.57 14.64
CA GLY A 45 21.81 24.99 14.61
C GLY A 45 20.77 25.44 15.63
N TRP A 46 20.39 24.59 16.59
CA TRP A 46 19.50 24.99 17.68
C TRP A 46 20.27 25.82 18.73
N PRO A 47 19.78 26.99 19.15
CA PRO A 47 20.40 27.78 20.20
C PRO A 47 20.10 27.16 21.57
N VAL A 48 20.87 26.13 21.94
CA VAL A 48 20.66 25.33 23.16
C VAL A 48 20.75 26.11 24.48
N PHE A 49 21.33 27.32 24.45
CA PHE A 49 21.39 28.22 25.61
C PHE A 49 20.20 29.19 25.68
N ASP A 50 19.35 29.26 24.65
CA ASP A 50 18.09 30.01 24.69
C ASP A 50 16.95 29.06 25.10
N THR A 51 16.60 29.10 26.38
CA THR A 51 15.57 28.24 26.99
C THR A 51 14.15 28.50 26.47
N ARG A 52 13.95 29.54 25.64
CA ARG A 52 12.67 29.78 24.95
C ARG A 52 12.58 29.00 23.63
N ILE A 53 13.73 28.64 23.06
CA ILE A 53 13.85 27.94 21.77
C ILE A 53 14.16 26.46 21.99
N VAL A 54 15.07 26.14 22.91
CA VAL A 54 15.30 24.78 23.39
C VAL A 54 14.86 24.75 24.84
N ALA A 55 13.56 24.54 25.05
CA ALA A 55 12.95 24.64 26.37
C ALA A 55 13.07 23.30 27.11
N PRO A 56 13.89 23.21 28.17
CA PRO A 56 13.97 22.01 28.97
C PRO A 56 12.72 21.85 29.85
N GLU A 57 12.38 20.61 30.20
CA GLU A 57 11.30 20.28 31.15
C GLU A 57 9.98 20.99 30.78
N TYR A 58 9.66 21.01 29.48
CA TYR A 58 8.55 21.78 28.94
C TYR A 58 7.22 21.27 29.50
N ALA A 59 6.55 22.13 30.27
CA ALA A 59 5.33 21.78 30.96
C ALA A 59 4.17 21.58 29.98
N LEU A 60 3.50 20.45 30.15
CA LEU A 60 2.24 20.06 29.52
C LEU A 60 1.23 19.86 30.65
N GLU A 61 -0.08 19.92 30.38
CA GLU A 61 -1.11 19.83 31.43
C GLU A 61 -0.95 18.56 32.28
N GLY A 62 -0.37 18.71 33.48
CA GLY A 62 -0.06 17.63 34.43
C GLY A 62 1.18 16.78 34.11
N ARG A 63 1.97 17.10 33.07
CA ARG A 63 3.19 16.37 32.67
C ARG A 63 4.27 17.30 32.13
N ARG A 64 5.40 16.73 31.72
CA ARG A 64 6.50 17.46 31.09
C ARG A 64 7.18 16.58 30.05
N VAL A 65 7.82 17.21 29.08
CA VAL A 65 8.74 16.57 28.13
C VAL A 65 10.14 17.14 28.36
N ASP A 66 11.17 16.32 28.19
CA ASP A 66 12.55 16.73 28.50
C ASP A 66 12.99 17.96 27.70
N PHE A 67 12.67 18.02 26.40
CA PHE A 67 12.87 19.22 25.59
C PHE A 67 11.73 19.51 24.62
N ALA A 68 11.34 20.77 24.54
CA ALA A 68 10.57 21.32 23.42
C ALA A 68 11.47 22.20 22.54
N LEU A 69 11.44 21.93 21.24
CA LEU A 69 12.13 22.72 20.23
C LEU A 69 11.12 23.69 19.61
N CYS A 70 11.25 24.97 19.94
CA CYS A 70 10.27 26.00 19.61
C CYS A 70 10.70 26.85 18.40
N ASP A 71 9.71 27.37 17.68
CA ASP A 71 9.94 28.40 16.68
C ASP A 71 10.25 29.76 17.32
N ARG A 72 10.39 30.79 16.48
CA ARG A 72 10.68 32.17 16.95
C ARG A 72 9.54 32.79 17.76
N THR A 73 8.35 32.22 17.71
CA THR A 73 7.17 32.67 18.48
C THR A 73 7.06 31.97 19.84
N GLY A 74 7.92 30.97 20.10
CA GLY A 74 7.84 30.12 21.30
C GLY A 74 6.88 28.95 21.14
N SER A 75 6.39 28.68 19.92
CA SER A 75 5.49 27.56 19.65
C SER A 75 6.29 26.27 19.40
N PRO A 76 5.94 25.14 20.04
CA PRO A 76 6.69 23.90 19.90
C PRO A 76 6.54 23.30 18.49
N THR A 77 7.68 23.00 17.87
CA THR A 77 7.80 22.38 16.53
C THR A 77 8.26 20.93 16.60
N ALA A 78 9.00 20.57 17.66
CA ALA A 78 9.31 19.18 17.96
C ALA A 78 9.40 18.97 19.47
N PHE A 79 9.05 17.76 19.90
CA PHE A 79 9.27 17.29 21.26
C PHE A 79 10.36 16.23 21.27
N VAL A 80 11.24 16.26 22.27
CA VAL A 80 12.32 15.29 22.46
C VAL A 80 12.22 14.74 23.88
N GLU A 81 12.01 13.43 23.97
CA GLU A 81 12.04 12.66 25.22
C GLU A 81 13.33 11.84 25.27
N VAL A 82 13.99 11.87 26.41
CA VAL A 82 15.28 11.25 26.66
C VAL A 82 15.14 10.10 27.65
N LYS A 83 15.73 8.95 27.32
CA LYS A 83 15.77 7.77 28.17
C LYS A 83 17.21 7.37 28.48
N ARG A 84 17.35 6.41 29.38
CA ARG A 84 18.63 5.76 29.68
C ARG A 84 19.03 4.86 28.52
N VAL A 85 20.32 4.83 28.19
CA VAL A 85 20.88 3.98 27.12
C VAL A 85 20.37 2.53 27.26
N GLY A 86 19.79 1.99 26.19
CA GLY A 86 19.21 0.65 26.14
C GLY A 86 17.76 0.55 26.64
N GLN A 87 17.09 1.67 26.95
CA GLN A 87 15.70 1.74 27.40
C GLN A 87 14.81 2.59 26.49
N SER A 88 15.17 2.71 25.21
CA SER A 88 14.41 3.46 24.19
C SER A 88 13.23 2.68 23.58
N ASP A 89 13.09 1.39 23.87
CA ASP A 89 11.96 0.57 23.40
C ASP A 89 10.82 0.51 24.42
N GLY A 90 9.60 0.81 23.95
CA GLY A 90 8.36 0.61 24.70
C GLY A 90 8.20 1.48 25.95
N GLY A 91 8.03 2.79 25.78
CA GLY A 91 7.87 3.69 26.93
C GLY A 91 6.89 4.85 26.74
N ASP A 92 6.96 5.58 25.64
CA ASP A 92 6.40 6.95 25.62
C ASP A 92 5.24 7.13 24.65
N ARG A 93 4.26 6.22 24.71
CA ARG A 93 2.92 6.46 24.15
C ARG A 93 2.37 7.82 24.59
N GLN A 94 2.75 8.22 25.80
CA GLN A 94 2.43 9.51 26.39
C GLN A 94 3.01 10.69 25.61
N LEU A 95 4.33 10.70 25.30
CA LEU A 95 4.97 11.73 24.48
C LEU A 95 4.20 11.93 23.18
N PHE A 96 3.87 10.82 22.53
CA PHE A 96 3.14 10.81 21.27
C PHE A 96 1.74 11.41 21.40
N GLU A 97 0.97 10.99 22.41
CA GLU A 97 -0.39 11.49 22.66
C GLU A 97 -0.40 13.00 22.92
N TYR A 98 0.55 13.52 23.71
CA TYR A 98 0.66 14.96 23.94
C TYR A 98 1.09 15.74 22.70
N ALA A 99 2.07 15.23 21.95
CA ALA A 99 2.48 15.83 20.70
C ALA A 99 1.29 15.92 19.72
N PHE A 100 0.47 14.87 19.64
CA PHE A 100 -0.75 14.84 18.85
C PHE A 100 -1.78 15.88 19.34
N MET A 101 -2.11 15.89 20.63
CA MET A 101 -3.09 16.82 21.22
C MET A 101 -2.69 18.29 21.05
N ARG A 102 -1.38 18.59 21.11
CA ARG A 102 -0.85 19.95 20.96
C ARG A 102 -0.53 20.32 19.51
N GLY A 103 -0.76 19.42 18.55
CA GLY A 103 -0.48 19.64 17.14
C GLY A 103 1.01 19.78 16.82
N VAL A 104 1.89 19.25 17.66
CA VAL A 104 3.33 19.27 17.43
C VAL A 104 3.67 18.26 16.33
N PRO A 105 4.32 18.68 15.23
CA PRO A 105 4.43 17.87 14.02
C PRO A 105 5.47 16.75 14.12
N LEU A 106 6.43 16.84 15.05
CA LEU A 106 7.51 15.87 15.20
C LEU A 106 7.68 15.49 16.68
N ALA A 107 7.73 14.19 16.97
CA ALA A 107 8.10 13.68 18.29
C ALA A 107 9.32 12.76 18.16
N ILE A 108 10.27 12.91 19.06
CA ILE A 108 11.54 12.20 19.06
C ILE A 108 11.71 11.50 20.40
N LEU A 109 11.98 10.21 20.35
CA LEU A 109 12.37 9.41 21.51
C LEU A 109 13.80 8.96 21.31
N THR A 110 14.67 9.23 22.29
CA THR A 110 16.07 8.83 22.22
C THR A 110 16.63 8.39 23.56
N ASP A 111 17.55 7.44 23.55
CA ASP A 111 18.40 7.12 24.69
C ASP A 111 19.87 7.52 24.48
N GLY A 112 20.13 8.34 23.48
CA GLY A 112 21.45 8.74 23.02
C GLY A 112 21.98 7.85 21.90
N GLN A 113 21.82 6.52 21.99
CA GLN A 113 22.23 5.59 20.93
C GLN A 113 21.15 5.51 19.85
N GLU A 114 19.93 5.19 20.25
CA GLU A 114 18.80 5.05 19.35
C GLU A 114 17.99 6.35 19.31
N TRP A 115 17.54 6.72 18.12
CA TRP A 115 16.74 7.91 17.84
C TRP A 115 15.54 7.51 16.99
N SER A 116 14.36 7.49 17.61
CA SER A 116 13.10 7.20 16.94
C SER A 116 12.36 8.50 16.61
N PHE A 117 12.09 8.71 15.32
CA PHE A 117 11.34 9.86 14.81
C PHE A 117 9.89 9.45 14.53
N TYR A 118 8.94 10.19 15.08
CA TYR A 118 7.51 9.94 14.94
C TYR A 118 6.80 11.15 14.35
N LEU A 119 5.73 10.88 13.59
CA LEU A 119 4.82 11.89 13.07
C LEU A 119 3.46 11.79 13.77
N PRO A 120 3.21 12.61 14.81
CA PRO A 120 2.01 12.49 15.63
C PRO A 120 0.70 12.59 14.85
N GLY A 121 0.63 13.52 13.90
CA GLY A 121 -0.57 13.82 13.12
C GLY A 121 -0.89 12.84 11.97
N GLU A 122 -0.02 11.87 11.66
CA GLU A 122 -0.27 10.93 10.55
C GLU A 122 -1.20 9.78 10.99
N GLN A 123 -1.74 9.01 10.03
CA GLN A 123 -2.67 7.90 10.31
C GLN A 123 -1.95 6.65 10.86
N GLY A 124 -2.70 5.66 11.36
CA GLY A 124 -2.16 4.37 11.84
C GLY A 124 -1.95 4.30 13.36
N HIS A 125 -1.42 3.18 13.86
CA HIS A 125 -1.03 3.03 15.27
C HIS A 125 0.29 3.78 15.58
N VAL A 126 0.58 4.05 16.85
CA VAL A 126 1.79 4.80 17.27
C VAL A 126 3.08 4.19 16.70
N ALA A 127 3.20 2.86 16.76
CA ALA A 127 4.34 2.14 16.18
C ALA A 127 4.43 2.31 14.66
N GLU A 128 3.29 2.43 13.98
CA GLU A 128 3.24 2.63 12.53
C GLU A 128 3.65 4.04 12.14
N ARG A 129 3.38 5.04 12.98
CA ARG A 129 3.74 6.45 12.77
C ARG A 129 5.21 6.76 13.05
N ARG A 130 6.02 5.76 13.40
CA ARG A 130 7.48 5.87 13.44
C ARG A 130 8.01 5.89 12.01
N VAL A 131 8.52 7.05 11.58
CA VAL A 131 9.07 7.24 10.24
C VAL A 131 10.47 6.63 10.11
N TYR A 132 11.29 6.75 11.16
CA TYR A 132 12.67 6.28 11.11
C TYR A 132 13.18 5.94 12.52
N LYS A 133 14.01 4.90 12.62
CA LYS A 133 14.80 4.55 13.80
C LYS A 133 16.27 4.59 13.38
N LEU A 134 17.04 5.49 13.98
CA LEU A 134 18.47 5.63 13.77
C LEU A 134 19.18 5.03 14.98
N ASP A 135 20.05 4.05 14.78
CA ASP A 135 21.01 3.61 15.78
C ASP A 135 22.39 4.19 15.43
N LEU A 136 22.94 5.01 16.33
CA LEU A 136 24.23 5.68 16.13
C LEU A 136 25.43 4.71 16.15
N LEU A 137 25.33 3.53 16.74
CA LEU A 137 26.40 2.53 16.74
C LEU A 137 26.36 1.62 15.52
N GLU A 138 25.18 1.42 14.91
CA GLU A 138 25.02 0.63 13.68
C GLU A 138 25.28 1.43 12.39
N ARG A 139 25.34 2.77 12.47
CA ARG A 139 25.52 3.66 11.32
C ARG A 139 26.82 4.44 11.38
N THR A 140 27.35 4.78 10.22
CA THR A 140 28.51 5.69 10.15
C THR A 140 28.12 7.09 10.65
N SER A 141 29.10 7.87 11.11
CA SER A 141 28.88 9.26 11.52
C SER A 141 28.33 10.13 10.37
N VAL A 142 28.71 9.83 9.12
CA VAL A 142 28.21 10.50 7.92
C VAL A 142 26.73 10.19 7.68
N GLU A 143 26.34 8.91 7.66
CA GLU A 143 24.93 8.52 7.48
C GLU A 143 24.04 9.05 8.61
N SER A 144 24.55 8.99 9.85
CA SER A 144 23.85 9.50 11.03
C SER A 144 23.65 11.02 10.92
N THR A 145 24.68 11.74 10.47
CA THR A 145 24.61 13.19 10.19
C THR A 145 23.52 13.49 9.17
N ASP A 146 23.48 12.76 8.05
CA ASP A 146 22.49 13.00 7.00
C ASP A 146 21.06 12.80 7.51
N ARG A 147 20.81 11.78 8.35
CA ARG A 147 19.49 11.53 8.94
C ARG A 147 19.10 12.60 9.97
N LEU A 148 20.01 12.98 10.86
CA LEU A 148 19.78 14.04 11.85
C LEU A 148 19.56 15.39 11.16
N VAL A 149 20.34 15.72 10.13
CA VAL A 149 20.16 16.94 9.34
C VAL A 149 18.81 16.92 8.62
N ARG A 150 18.45 15.80 7.99
CA ARG A 150 17.20 15.67 7.22
C ARG A 150 15.96 16.00 8.07
N TYR A 151 15.90 15.48 9.30
CA TYR A 151 14.72 15.57 10.16
C TYR A 151 14.78 16.64 11.26
N LEU A 152 15.97 17.04 11.71
CA LEU A 152 16.12 17.82 12.95
C LEU A 152 16.97 19.10 12.80
N LYS A 153 17.58 19.36 11.64
CA LYS A 153 18.27 20.64 11.40
C LYS A 153 17.28 21.80 11.55
N ARG A 154 17.62 22.78 12.39
CA ARG A 154 16.71 23.86 12.78
C ARG A 154 16.05 24.55 11.58
N ASP A 155 16.83 25.01 10.62
CA ASP A 155 16.29 25.74 9.46
C ASP A 155 15.27 24.90 8.68
N ARG A 156 15.52 23.59 8.54
CA ARG A 156 14.62 22.65 7.86
C ARG A 156 13.35 22.35 8.66
N VAL A 157 13.45 22.37 9.98
CA VAL A 157 12.28 22.22 10.87
C VAL A 157 11.41 23.46 10.76
N LEU A 158 12.02 24.66 10.80
CA LEU A 158 11.30 25.94 10.75
C LEU A 158 10.68 26.24 9.38
N ASP A 159 11.32 25.82 8.27
CA ASP A 159 10.78 26.01 6.91
C ASP A 159 9.84 24.87 6.45
N GLY A 160 9.66 23.82 7.27
CA GLY A 160 8.79 22.68 6.99
C GLY A 160 9.38 21.61 6.05
N SER A 161 10.61 21.79 5.56
CA SER A 161 11.28 20.82 4.70
C SER A 161 11.57 19.50 5.42
N ALA A 162 11.86 19.55 6.72
CA ALA A 162 12.07 18.37 7.56
C ALA A 162 10.78 17.54 7.65
N LEU A 163 9.64 18.19 7.94
CA LEU A 163 8.34 17.53 8.00
C LEU A 163 7.93 16.96 6.64
N THR A 164 8.18 17.69 5.55
CA THR A 164 7.91 17.22 4.18
C THR A 164 8.72 15.96 3.86
N SER A 165 10.01 15.96 4.23
CA SER A 165 10.90 14.81 4.05
C SER A 165 10.43 13.61 4.87
N ALA A 166 10.08 13.82 6.15
CA ALA A 166 9.57 12.77 7.02
C ALA A 166 8.24 12.19 6.52
N ARG A 167 7.33 13.02 5.99
CA ARG A 167 6.07 12.56 5.41
C ARG A 167 6.27 11.72 4.15
N ALA A 168 7.23 12.08 3.31
CA ALA A 168 7.57 11.27 2.14
C ALA A 168 8.07 9.89 2.57
N ASP A 169 9.01 9.85 3.52
CA ASP A 169 9.59 8.60 4.02
C ASP A 169 8.52 7.74 4.74
N TYR A 170 7.60 8.37 5.47
CA TYR A 170 6.46 7.70 6.10
C TYR A 170 5.52 7.06 5.06
N LYS A 171 5.20 7.76 3.97
CA LYS A 171 4.34 7.21 2.90
C LYS A 171 4.96 5.99 2.24
N ASP A 172 6.26 5.97 2.05
CA ASP A 172 6.97 4.82 1.47
C ASP A 172 6.91 3.61 2.42
N VAL A 173 7.16 3.82 3.71
CA VAL A 173 7.06 2.77 4.73
C VAL A 173 5.61 2.27 4.87
N ALA A 174 4.63 3.17 4.92
CA ALA A 174 3.22 2.83 5.01
C ALA A 174 2.74 2.06 3.77
N ARG A 175 3.20 2.44 2.58
CA ARG A 175 2.93 1.71 1.34
C ARG A 175 3.43 0.27 1.41
N LEU A 176 4.68 0.05 1.83
CA LEU A 176 5.25 -1.29 1.93
C LEU A 176 4.48 -2.16 2.93
N ARG A 177 4.15 -1.62 4.11
CA ARG A 177 3.33 -2.33 5.11
C ARG A 177 1.94 -2.67 4.57
N GLN A 178 1.28 -1.73 3.88
CA GLN A 178 -0.02 -2.00 3.27
C GLN A 178 0.06 -3.11 2.23
N ILE A 179 1.14 -3.13 1.44
CA ILE A 179 1.41 -4.23 0.49
C ILE A 179 1.56 -5.54 1.25
N GLU A 180 2.38 -5.61 2.30
CA GLU A 180 2.59 -6.83 3.10
C GLU A 180 1.29 -7.37 3.73
N VAL A 181 0.46 -6.50 4.30
CA VAL A 181 -0.83 -6.88 4.89
C VAL A 181 -1.84 -7.32 3.81
N THR A 182 -1.77 -6.73 2.62
CA THR A 182 -2.71 -7.00 1.53
C THR A 182 -2.29 -8.22 0.70
N LEU A 183 -1.00 -8.54 0.61
CA LEU A 183 -0.46 -9.63 -0.20
C LEU A 183 -1.13 -10.99 0.10
N PRO A 184 -1.23 -11.46 1.37
CA PRO A 184 -1.90 -12.72 1.69
C PRO A 184 -3.39 -12.72 1.31
N ARG A 185 -4.05 -11.57 1.47
CA ARG A 185 -5.46 -11.40 1.11
C ARG A 185 -5.67 -11.44 -0.40
N ALA A 186 -4.80 -10.75 -1.15
CA ALA A 186 -4.80 -10.77 -2.61
C ALA A 186 -4.52 -12.17 -3.14
N TRP A 187 -3.54 -12.89 -2.57
CA TRP A 187 -3.27 -14.28 -2.91
C TRP A 187 -4.48 -15.19 -2.64
N SER A 188 -5.10 -15.06 -1.46
CA SER A 188 -6.30 -15.82 -1.10
C SER A 188 -7.48 -15.53 -2.04
N ALA A 189 -7.65 -14.27 -2.46
CA ALA A 189 -8.67 -13.88 -3.42
C ALA A 189 -8.43 -14.52 -4.80
N LEU A 190 -7.19 -14.47 -5.32
CA LEU A 190 -6.83 -15.12 -6.58
C LEU A 190 -7.13 -16.62 -6.59
N LEU A 191 -6.88 -17.32 -5.48
CA LEU A 191 -7.18 -18.74 -5.34
C LEU A 191 -8.70 -19.01 -5.28
N LYS A 192 -9.45 -18.19 -4.52
CA LYS A 192 -10.90 -18.37 -4.33
C LYS A 192 -11.70 -18.06 -5.59
N GLU A 193 -11.34 -16.99 -6.28
CA GLU A 193 -11.98 -16.53 -7.52
C GLU A 193 -11.58 -17.41 -8.72
N GLU A 194 -10.63 -18.33 -8.53
CA GLU A 194 -10.06 -19.16 -9.59
C GLU A 194 -9.62 -18.31 -10.79
N ASP A 195 -8.75 -17.34 -10.51
CA ASP A 195 -8.28 -16.41 -11.53
C ASP A 195 -7.70 -17.16 -12.73
N SER A 196 -8.28 -16.88 -13.90
CA SER A 196 -7.92 -17.58 -15.14
C SER A 196 -6.44 -17.45 -15.52
N LEU A 197 -5.79 -16.31 -15.25
CA LEU A 197 -4.36 -16.12 -15.55
C LEU A 197 -3.50 -17.02 -14.64
N LEU A 198 -3.87 -17.16 -13.37
CA LEU A 198 -3.22 -18.08 -12.45
C LEU A 198 -3.37 -19.54 -12.89
N LEU A 199 -4.56 -19.94 -13.35
CA LEU A 199 -4.80 -21.30 -13.84
C LEU A 199 -4.06 -21.61 -15.13
N ASP A 200 -4.00 -20.66 -16.07
CA ASP A 200 -3.24 -20.75 -17.31
C ASP A 200 -1.74 -20.89 -17.01
N LEU A 201 -1.20 -20.03 -16.14
CA LEU A 201 0.20 -20.07 -15.71
C LEU A 201 0.55 -21.42 -15.05
N LEU A 202 -0.34 -21.94 -14.21
CA LEU A 202 -0.15 -23.26 -13.60
C LEU A 202 -0.16 -24.38 -14.66
N ALA A 203 -1.05 -24.31 -15.64
CA ALA A 203 -1.13 -25.31 -16.71
C ALA A 203 0.13 -25.32 -17.58
N GLU A 204 0.62 -24.15 -18.00
CA GLU A 204 1.89 -24.01 -18.71
C GLU A 204 3.06 -24.52 -17.85
N LYS A 205 3.06 -24.24 -16.55
CA LYS A 205 4.12 -24.72 -15.68
C LYS A 205 4.14 -26.24 -15.50
N VAL A 206 2.97 -26.88 -15.49
CA VAL A 206 2.88 -28.35 -15.47
C VAL A 206 3.35 -28.92 -16.81
N GLU A 207 2.98 -28.32 -17.93
CA GLU A 207 3.44 -28.69 -19.28
C GLU A 207 4.97 -28.64 -19.38
N ASP A 208 5.61 -27.58 -18.87
CA ASP A 208 7.08 -27.47 -18.84
C ASP A 208 7.75 -28.61 -18.07
N ILE A 209 7.12 -29.10 -17.00
CA ILE A 209 7.71 -30.08 -16.09
C ILE A 209 7.52 -31.51 -16.61
N CYS A 210 6.36 -31.84 -17.19
CA CYS A 210 6.04 -33.21 -17.57
C CYS A 210 5.73 -33.42 -19.06
N GLY A 211 5.70 -32.36 -19.86
CA GLY A 211 5.37 -32.39 -21.29
C GLY A 211 3.88 -32.52 -21.60
N TYR A 212 3.00 -32.50 -20.59
CA TYR A 212 1.56 -32.63 -20.76
C TYR A 212 0.83 -31.44 -20.14
N LYS A 213 0.06 -30.72 -20.96
CA LYS A 213 -0.75 -29.59 -20.47
C LYS A 213 -2.04 -30.08 -19.80
N PRO A 214 -2.24 -29.84 -18.49
CA PRO A 214 -3.50 -30.11 -17.83
C PRO A 214 -4.57 -29.12 -18.32
N ASP A 215 -5.85 -29.52 -18.24
CA ASP A 215 -6.94 -28.58 -18.48
C ASP A 215 -7.20 -27.67 -17.26
N LEU A 216 -7.87 -26.55 -17.51
CA LEU A 216 -8.15 -25.54 -16.49
C LEU A 216 -9.00 -26.07 -15.33
N GLU A 217 -9.78 -27.14 -15.55
CA GLU A 217 -10.50 -27.79 -14.47
C GLU A 217 -9.62 -28.63 -13.55
N ALA A 218 -8.64 -29.34 -14.10
CA ALA A 218 -7.64 -30.02 -13.29
C ALA A 218 -6.87 -29.00 -12.42
N CYS A 219 -6.51 -27.85 -12.99
CA CYS A 219 -5.90 -26.74 -12.26
C CYS A 219 -6.84 -26.17 -11.18
N SER A 220 -8.11 -25.89 -11.52
CA SER A 220 -9.11 -25.36 -10.57
C SER A 220 -9.35 -26.32 -9.40
N ARG A 221 -9.51 -27.62 -9.65
CA ARG A 221 -9.67 -28.62 -8.58
C ARG A 221 -8.46 -28.67 -7.64
N PHE A 222 -7.25 -28.53 -8.18
CA PHE A 222 -6.04 -28.48 -7.38
C PHE A 222 -5.95 -27.20 -6.54
N VAL A 223 -6.24 -26.04 -7.13
CA VAL A 223 -6.26 -24.75 -6.41
C VAL A 223 -7.33 -24.73 -5.30
N ALA A 224 -8.50 -25.31 -5.56
CA ALA A 224 -9.56 -25.46 -4.57
C ALA A 224 -9.15 -26.36 -3.40
N SER A 225 -8.37 -27.43 -3.65
CA SER A 225 -7.89 -28.32 -2.59
C SER A 225 -6.90 -27.61 -1.64
N ILE A 226 -6.02 -26.76 -2.17
CA ILE A 226 -5.10 -25.93 -1.37
C ILE A 226 -5.89 -24.90 -0.54
N SER A 227 -6.89 -24.27 -1.15
CA SER A 227 -7.75 -23.30 -0.45
C SER A 227 -8.50 -23.92 0.72
N SER A 228 -8.92 -25.19 0.60
CA SER A 228 -9.63 -25.92 1.66
C SER A 228 -8.69 -26.44 2.77
N ALA A 229 -7.41 -26.67 2.48
CA ALA A 229 -6.44 -27.19 3.46
C ALA A 229 -5.88 -26.09 4.40
N THR A 230 -6.06 -24.81 4.07
CA THR A 230 -5.47 -23.68 4.81
C THR A 230 -6.35 -23.14 5.95
N LEU A 231 -7.45 -23.80 6.32
CA LEU A 231 -8.23 -23.43 7.51
C LEU A 231 -7.60 -24.06 8.77
N PRO A 232 -7.01 -23.30 9.72
CA PRO A 232 -6.66 -23.84 11.02
C PRO A 232 -7.94 -24.29 11.74
N GLN A 233 -8.00 -25.57 12.13
CA GLN A 233 -9.05 -26.08 13.01
C GLN A 233 -9.09 -25.23 14.29
N LYS A 234 -10.21 -24.53 14.49
CA LYS A 234 -10.48 -23.79 15.73
C LYS A 234 -10.55 -24.76 16.90
N VAL A 235 -9.65 -24.59 17.86
CA VAL A 235 -9.83 -25.07 19.24
C VAL A 235 -11.05 -24.35 19.83
N PRO A 236 -12.00 -25.04 20.48
CA PRO A 236 -13.20 -24.38 20.99
C PRO A 236 -12.90 -23.69 22.32
N LEU A 237 -13.12 -22.36 22.38
CA LEU A 237 -13.26 -21.65 23.64
C LEU A 237 -14.65 -21.00 23.75
N SER A 238 -15.45 -21.63 24.61
CA SER A 238 -16.56 -21.13 25.42
C SER A 238 -16.93 -19.63 25.34
N THR A 239 -18.19 -19.42 24.95
CA THR A 239 -19.20 -18.48 25.51
C THR A 239 -18.79 -17.07 25.99
N GLY A 240 -19.36 -16.06 25.35
CA GLY A 240 -19.49 -14.70 25.91
C GLY A 240 -20.47 -13.83 25.12
N ARG A 241 -21.67 -13.66 25.69
CA ARG A 241 -22.81 -12.78 25.33
C ARG A 241 -22.64 -11.71 24.24
N SER A 242 -23.60 -11.75 23.31
CA SER A 242 -23.95 -10.72 22.33
C SER A 242 -24.43 -9.42 22.99
N VAL A 243 -23.96 -8.29 22.46
CA VAL A 243 -24.58 -6.97 22.61
C VAL A 243 -24.78 -6.41 21.21
N GLU A 244 -26.02 -6.11 20.84
CA GLU A 244 -26.40 -5.47 19.58
C GLU A 244 -25.91 -4.01 19.51
N PRO A 245 -25.54 -3.50 18.32
CA PRO A 245 -25.55 -2.08 18.04
C PRO A 245 -26.79 -1.63 17.22
N ALA A 246 -27.32 -0.49 17.63
CA ALA A 246 -28.40 0.28 16.99
C ALA A 246 -27.94 0.97 15.66
N PRO A 247 -28.86 1.56 14.87
CA PRO A 247 -28.68 1.75 13.42
C PRO A 247 -27.88 3.00 13.07
N VAL A 248 -26.96 2.87 12.12
CA VAL A 248 -26.23 3.99 11.50
C VAL A 248 -26.90 4.34 10.17
N LEU A 249 -27.26 5.62 10.02
CA LEU A 249 -27.84 6.23 8.83
C LEU A 249 -26.89 6.09 7.62
N ARG A 250 -27.43 5.56 6.51
CA ARG A 250 -26.78 5.50 5.20
C ARG A 250 -26.72 6.90 4.57
N ILE A 251 -25.53 7.30 4.15
CA ILE A 251 -25.32 8.38 3.18
C ILE A 251 -24.66 7.74 1.95
N GLU A 252 -25.31 7.83 0.80
CA GLU A 252 -24.76 7.38 -0.48
C GLU A 252 -23.79 8.41 -1.07
N PRO A 253 -22.64 8.00 -1.64
CA PRO A 253 -21.85 8.87 -2.51
C PRO A 253 -22.26 8.70 -3.98
N ALA A 254 -22.62 9.82 -4.58
CA ALA A 254 -22.82 9.98 -6.01
C ALA A 254 -21.50 9.81 -6.79
N THR A 255 -21.61 9.06 -7.88
CA THR A 255 -20.62 8.82 -8.92
C THR A 255 -20.22 10.13 -9.62
N GLN A 256 -18.92 10.36 -9.82
CA GLN A 256 -18.38 11.03 -11.02
C GLN A 256 -16.84 10.93 -11.03
N ALA A 257 -16.31 10.04 -11.87
CA ALA A 257 -14.89 9.97 -12.19
C ALA A 257 -14.60 10.79 -13.46
N VAL A 258 -13.72 11.78 -13.33
CA VAL A 258 -13.19 12.61 -14.41
C VAL A 258 -12.01 11.88 -15.06
N VAL A 259 -12.10 11.59 -16.35
CA VAL A 259 -11.05 10.94 -17.14
C VAL A 259 -10.12 12.01 -17.74
N LYS A 260 -8.80 11.88 -17.53
CA LYS A 260 -7.75 12.58 -18.30
C LYS A 260 -7.12 11.61 -19.31
N PRO A 261 -6.70 12.07 -20.50
CA PRO A 261 -6.20 11.20 -21.56
C PRO A 261 -4.69 10.96 -21.42
N GLY A 262 -4.30 9.69 -21.38
CA GLY A 262 -2.92 9.24 -21.55
C GLY A 262 -2.79 8.46 -22.85
N ASN A 263 -1.77 8.77 -23.64
CA ASN A 263 -1.43 8.06 -24.88
C ASN A 263 -1.19 6.57 -24.62
N GLY A 264 -2.03 5.72 -25.21
CA GLY A 264 -2.00 4.25 -25.06
C GLY A 264 -3.32 3.60 -24.62
N SER A 265 -4.45 4.30 -24.76
CA SER A 265 -5.74 3.84 -24.19
C SER A 265 -6.19 2.47 -24.70
N VAL A 266 -6.58 1.61 -23.74
CA VAL A 266 -7.30 0.35 -23.94
C VAL A 266 -8.59 0.63 -24.71
N GLY A 267 -8.90 -0.19 -25.71
CA GLY A 267 -10.03 0.05 -26.61
C GLY A 267 -9.95 -0.72 -27.92
N PHE A 268 -10.92 -0.50 -28.79
CA PHE A 268 -10.92 -1.05 -30.15
C PHE A 268 -11.45 -0.06 -31.18
N SER A 269 -11.05 -0.19 -32.45
CA SER A 269 -11.64 0.56 -33.56
C SER A 269 -12.31 -0.39 -34.53
N MET A 270 -13.54 -0.06 -34.95
CA MET A 270 -14.31 -0.83 -35.93
C MET A 270 -15.01 0.15 -36.88
N ASP A 271 -14.98 -0.11 -38.19
CA ASP A 271 -15.61 0.74 -39.22
C ASP A 271 -15.21 2.23 -39.12
N GLY A 272 -13.93 2.50 -38.78
CA GLY A 272 -13.39 3.85 -38.63
C GLY A 272 -13.79 4.60 -37.35
N ARG A 273 -14.57 3.97 -36.45
CA ARG A 273 -14.96 4.54 -35.15
C ARG A 273 -14.16 3.90 -34.03
N ARG A 274 -13.54 4.73 -33.18
CA ARG A 274 -12.77 4.29 -32.01
C ARG A 274 -13.64 4.25 -30.77
N PHE A 275 -13.59 3.12 -30.06
CA PHE A 275 -14.22 2.88 -28.78
C PHE A 275 -13.15 2.79 -27.69
N ALA A 276 -13.19 3.71 -26.72
CA ALA A 276 -12.32 3.66 -25.54
C ALA A 276 -12.95 2.76 -24.47
N ALA A 277 -12.13 1.97 -23.79
CA ALA A 277 -12.54 1.06 -22.72
C ALA A 277 -11.62 1.21 -21.50
N GLY A 278 -12.17 0.99 -20.31
CA GLY A 278 -11.42 1.00 -19.05
C GLY A 278 -10.69 -0.31 -18.74
N SER A 279 -11.04 -1.40 -19.44
CA SER A 279 -10.44 -2.73 -19.23
C SER A 279 -10.57 -3.64 -20.46
N ALA A 280 -9.75 -4.70 -20.53
CA ALA A 280 -9.88 -5.73 -21.57
C ALA A 280 -11.26 -6.42 -21.58
N ARG A 281 -11.93 -6.50 -20.43
CA ARG A 281 -13.28 -7.05 -20.29
C ARG A 281 -14.32 -6.17 -20.99
N GLU A 282 -14.20 -4.85 -20.83
CA GLU A 282 -15.06 -3.88 -21.52
C GLU A 282 -14.82 -3.85 -23.03
N VAL A 283 -13.59 -4.09 -23.48
CA VAL A 283 -13.29 -4.26 -24.91
C VAL A 283 -14.03 -5.48 -25.48
N LEU A 284 -13.95 -6.63 -24.82
CA LEU A 284 -14.67 -7.84 -25.23
C LEU A 284 -16.19 -7.61 -25.26
N GLN A 285 -16.75 -7.02 -24.20
CA GLN A 285 -18.17 -6.69 -24.13
C GLN A 285 -18.58 -5.77 -25.30
N GLY A 286 -17.78 -4.74 -25.57
CA GLY A 286 -18.03 -3.78 -26.63
C GLY A 286 -18.01 -4.42 -28.02
N ILE A 287 -17.06 -5.31 -28.29
CA ILE A 287 -16.96 -6.04 -29.56
C ILE A 287 -18.15 -6.98 -29.75
N LEU A 288 -18.46 -7.84 -28.78
CA LEU A 288 -19.59 -8.77 -28.90
C LEU A 288 -20.92 -8.02 -29.02
N GLY A 289 -21.10 -6.93 -28.26
CA GLY A 289 -22.28 -6.08 -28.36
C GLY A 289 -22.40 -5.35 -29.71
N ALA A 290 -21.27 -4.96 -30.31
CA ALA A 290 -21.26 -4.33 -31.63
C ALA A 290 -21.62 -5.33 -32.74
N PHE A 291 -21.11 -6.55 -32.69
CA PHE A 291 -21.49 -7.62 -33.61
C PHE A 291 -22.97 -8.00 -33.46
N ALA A 292 -23.47 -8.14 -32.23
CA ALA A 292 -24.90 -8.41 -31.99
C ALA A 292 -25.83 -7.30 -32.50
N LYS A 293 -25.39 -6.04 -32.49
CA LYS A 293 -26.16 -4.91 -33.06
C LYS A 293 -26.15 -4.91 -34.59
N LYS A 294 -25.06 -5.38 -35.22
CA LYS A 294 -24.90 -5.45 -36.68
C LYS A 294 -25.62 -6.67 -37.28
N ASP A 295 -25.59 -7.79 -36.57
CA ASP A 295 -26.26 -9.05 -36.92
C ASP A 295 -26.97 -9.63 -35.67
N PRO A 296 -28.31 -9.57 -35.60
CA PRO A 296 -29.08 -10.14 -34.49
C PRO A 296 -28.91 -11.65 -34.30
N THR A 297 -28.47 -12.39 -35.34
CA THR A 297 -28.23 -13.85 -35.26
C THR A 297 -26.83 -14.20 -34.78
N PHE A 298 -25.95 -13.21 -34.61
CA PHE A 298 -24.55 -13.40 -34.25
C PHE A 298 -24.40 -14.15 -32.93
N LEU A 299 -25.15 -13.78 -31.89
CA LEU A 299 -25.01 -14.39 -30.55
C LEU A 299 -25.40 -15.87 -30.56
N ASP A 300 -26.43 -16.26 -31.30
CA ASP A 300 -26.81 -17.66 -31.48
C ASP A 300 -25.71 -18.45 -32.22
N ARG A 301 -25.17 -17.90 -33.31
CA ARG A 301 -24.06 -18.52 -34.05
C ARG A 301 -22.81 -18.63 -33.19
N PHE A 302 -22.47 -17.59 -32.43
CA PHE A 302 -21.31 -17.55 -31.54
C PHE A 302 -21.47 -18.54 -30.37
N ALA A 303 -22.68 -18.67 -29.81
CA ALA A 303 -22.98 -19.63 -28.75
C ALA A 303 -22.93 -21.09 -29.22
N SER A 304 -23.24 -21.34 -30.50
CA SER A 304 -23.19 -22.69 -31.10
C SER A 304 -21.77 -23.20 -31.36
N ARG A 305 -20.76 -22.31 -31.38
CA ARG A 305 -19.35 -22.71 -31.52
C ARG A 305 -18.89 -23.46 -30.28
N LYS A 306 -17.85 -24.28 -30.45
CA LYS A 306 -17.19 -24.93 -29.33
C LYS A 306 -16.50 -23.87 -28.47
N HIS A 307 -17.06 -23.58 -27.31
CA HIS A 307 -16.40 -22.78 -26.27
C HIS A 307 -15.40 -23.65 -25.50
N GLY A 308 -14.85 -23.14 -24.39
CA GLY A 308 -14.01 -23.92 -23.49
C GLY A 308 -14.65 -25.26 -23.09
N ARG A 309 -13.82 -26.19 -22.57
CA ARG A 309 -14.18 -27.61 -22.37
C ARG A 309 -15.47 -27.84 -21.54
N LYS A 310 -15.79 -26.91 -20.64
CA LYS A 310 -17.01 -26.91 -19.80
C LYS A 310 -17.66 -25.54 -19.57
N ARG A 311 -16.91 -24.44 -19.63
CA ARG A 311 -17.45 -23.08 -19.46
C ARG A 311 -17.87 -22.49 -20.82
N ARG A 312 -19.01 -21.81 -20.84
CA ARG A 312 -19.50 -21.07 -22.01
C ARG A 312 -19.02 -19.61 -21.92
N TYR A 313 -18.61 -19.03 -23.05
CA TYR A 313 -18.25 -17.61 -23.10
C TYR A 313 -19.49 -16.72 -23.01
N ILE A 314 -20.57 -17.15 -23.68
CA ILE A 314 -21.90 -16.54 -23.61
C ILE A 314 -22.99 -17.59 -23.39
N ALA A 315 -24.07 -17.21 -22.70
CA ALA A 315 -25.23 -18.08 -22.48
C ALA A 315 -26.50 -17.26 -22.18
N ILE A 316 -27.68 -17.85 -22.44
CA ILE A 316 -28.98 -17.24 -22.08
C ILE A 316 -29.18 -17.29 -20.56
N ASN A 317 -28.68 -18.33 -19.89
CA ASN A 317 -28.71 -18.45 -18.45
C ASN A 317 -27.32 -18.21 -17.85
N ARG A 318 -27.23 -17.36 -16.83
CA ARG A 318 -25.97 -17.06 -16.12
C ARG A 318 -25.31 -18.32 -15.56
N ALA A 319 -26.11 -19.29 -15.11
CA ALA A 319 -25.60 -20.55 -14.54
C ALA A 319 -24.78 -21.38 -15.54
N ASP A 320 -25.06 -21.24 -16.84
CA ASP A 320 -24.41 -22.02 -17.89
C ASP A 320 -23.03 -21.45 -18.28
N LEU A 321 -22.72 -20.22 -17.86
CA LEU A 321 -21.38 -19.62 -18.03
C LEU A 321 -20.35 -20.33 -17.14
N TYR A 322 -20.74 -20.67 -15.92
CA TYR A 322 -19.90 -21.32 -14.91
C TYR A 322 -20.59 -22.56 -14.33
N PRO A 323 -20.70 -23.68 -15.08
CA PRO A 323 -21.41 -24.87 -14.61
C PRO A 323 -20.86 -25.41 -13.29
N GLY A 324 -21.75 -25.63 -12.31
CA GLY A 324 -21.38 -26.10 -10.97
C GLY A 324 -20.79 -25.01 -10.04
N ARG A 325 -20.74 -23.74 -10.49
CA ARG A 325 -20.17 -22.60 -9.76
C ARG A 325 -21.11 -21.38 -9.77
N PRO A 326 -22.23 -21.45 -9.03
CA PRO A 326 -23.21 -20.36 -8.98
C PRO A 326 -22.64 -19.07 -8.37
N ASP A 327 -21.60 -19.17 -7.55
CA ASP A 327 -20.83 -18.06 -7.00
C ASP A 327 -20.15 -17.23 -8.12
N LEU A 328 -19.42 -17.89 -9.02
CA LEU A 328 -18.75 -17.21 -10.14
C LEU A 328 -19.76 -16.67 -11.16
N ALA A 329 -20.89 -17.37 -11.37
CA ALA A 329 -21.97 -16.87 -12.22
C ALA A 329 -22.67 -15.61 -11.66
N ALA A 330 -22.70 -15.43 -10.34
CA ALA A 330 -23.25 -14.23 -9.72
C ALA A 330 -22.30 -13.04 -9.80
N GLU A 331 -21.00 -13.27 -9.61
CA GLU A 331 -19.98 -12.21 -9.51
C GLU A 331 -19.31 -11.84 -10.84
N HIS A 332 -19.23 -12.78 -11.80
CA HIS A 332 -18.47 -12.62 -13.05
C HIS A 332 -19.31 -12.78 -14.32
N ALA A 333 -20.62 -12.58 -14.27
CA ALA A 333 -21.49 -12.54 -15.44
C ALA A 333 -22.02 -11.12 -15.71
N ILE A 334 -21.95 -10.66 -16.96
CA ILE A 334 -22.50 -9.38 -17.39
C ILE A 334 -23.48 -9.55 -18.55
N GLU A 335 -24.45 -8.66 -18.65
CA GLU A 335 -25.46 -8.72 -19.72
C GLU A 335 -24.92 -8.08 -21.01
N LEU A 336 -25.09 -8.77 -22.14
CA LEU A 336 -24.81 -8.24 -23.49
C LEU A 336 -26.04 -7.58 -24.12
N GLY A 337 -27.24 -7.91 -23.62
CA GLY A 337 -28.54 -7.49 -24.13
C GLY A 337 -29.35 -8.68 -24.70
N ALA A 338 -30.65 -8.48 -24.91
CA ALA A 338 -31.58 -9.49 -25.43
C ALA A 338 -31.58 -10.82 -24.65
N GLY A 339 -31.33 -10.78 -23.34
CA GLY A 339 -31.29 -11.96 -22.47
C GLY A 339 -29.99 -12.76 -22.51
N TRP A 340 -28.96 -12.30 -23.22
CA TRP A 340 -27.65 -12.96 -23.27
C TRP A 340 -26.69 -12.44 -22.21
N TRP A 341 -25.96 -13.37 -21.61
CA TRP A 341 -24.93 -13.13 -20.60
C TRP A 341 -23.56 -13.52 -21.12
N MET A 342 -22.52 -12.83 -20.64
CA MET A 342 -21.12 -13.10 -20.94
C MET A 342 -20.33 -13.28 -19.64
N GLY A 343 -19.45 -14.29 -19.61
CA GLY A 343 -18.47 -14.45 -18.53
C GLY A 343 -17.38 -13.38 -18.58
N THR A 344 -16.81 -13.01 -17.44
CA THR A 344 -15.78 -11.95 -17.37
C THR A 344 -14.49 -12.37 -16.68
N ASN A 345 -14.47 -13.55 -16.05
CA ASN A 345 -13.27 -14.13 -15.43
C ASN A 345 -12.39 -14.83 -16.49
N TYR A 346 -11.74 -14.04 -17.34
CA TYR A 346 -10.84 -14.49 -18.41
C TYR A 346 -9.55 -13.66 -18.42
N SER A 347 -8.43 -14.30 -18.79
CA SER A 347 -7.13 -13.66 -18.91
C SER A 347 -7.08 -12.81 -20.19
N LYS A 348 -6.12 -11.86 -20.31
CA LYS A 348 -6.00 -11.05 -21.54
C LYS A 348 -5.77 -11.91 -22.79
N ARG A 349 -5.05 -13.03 -22.64
CA ARG A 349 -4.82 -14.01 -23.71
C ARG A 349 -6.11 -14.73 -24.09
N SER A 350 -6.85 -15.25 -23.11
CA SER A 350 -8.16 -15.88 -23.37
C SER A 350 -9.14 -14.88 -23.99
N ILE A 351 -9.12 -13.61 -23.57
CA ILE A 351 -9.94 -12.55 -24.19
C ILE A 351 -9.58 -12.38 -25.67
N ALA A 352 -8.29 -12.37 -26.03
CA ALA A 352 -7.88 -12.31 -27.43
C ALA A 352 -8.39 -13.52 -28.23
N GLU A 353 -8.25 -14.74 -27.70
CA GLU A 353 -8.77 -15.97 -28.33
C GLU A 353 -10.30 -15.96 -28.51
N ILE A 354 -11.03 -15.41 -27.53
CA ILE A 354 -12.49 -15.24 -27.61
C ILE A 354 -12.85 -14.21 -28.69
N ILE A 355 -12.08 -13.12 -28.81
CA ILE A 355 -12.29 -12.10 -29.85
C ILE A 355 -11.99 -12.67 -31.23
N ASP A 356 -10.91 -13.43 -31.40
CA ASP A 356 -10.58 -14.07 -32.67
C ASP A 356 -11.70 -15.01 -33.12
N LEU A 357 -12.20 -15.86 -32.21
CA LEU A 357 -13.36 -16.71 -32.48
C LEU A 357 -14.61 -15.89 -32.82
N ALA A 358 -14.80 -14.73 -32.19
CA ALA A 358 -15.93 -13.84 -32.48
C ALA A 358 -15.82 -13.20 -33.87
N CYS A 359 -14.61 -12.78 -34.27
CA CYS A 359 -14.33 -12.25 -35.60
C CYS A 359 -14.56 -13.32 -36.69
N GLU A 360 -14.13 -14.57 -36.46
CA GLU A 360 -14.42 -15.70 -37.36
C GLU A 360 -15.93 -15.88 -37.57
N VAL A 361 -16.72 -15.85 -36.49
CA VAL A 361 -18.18 -16.04 -36.57
C VAL A 361 -18.87 -14.84 -37.21
N ALA A 362 -18.37 -13.63 -36.95
CA ALA A 362 -18.90 -12.40 -37.55
C ALA A 362 -18.50 -12.24 -39.03
N GLU A 363 -17.66 -13.13 -39.57
CA GLU A 363 -17.07 -13.03 -40.91
C GLU A 363 -16.33 -11.68 -41.12
N VAL A 364 -15.72 -11.17 -40.06
CA VAL A 364 -14.93 -9.94 -40.07
C VAL A 364 -13.45 -10.30 -39.99
N HIS A 365 -12.64 -9.77 -40.90
CA HIS A 365 -11.19 -9.98 -40.83
C HIS A 365 -10.64 -9.25 -39.61
N SER A 366 -9.79 -9.93 -38.82
CA SER A 366 -9.15 -9.35 -37.63
C SER A 366 -8.31 -8.11 -37.95
N ALA A 367 -7.87 -7.93 -39.21
CA ALA A 367 -7.20 -6.73 -39.70
C ALA A 367 -8.08 -5.46 -39.73
N ASP A 368 -9.41 -5.62 -39.74
CA ASP A 368 -10.38 -4.51 -39.73
C ASP A 368 -10.71 -4.03 -38.30
N LEU A 369 -10.26 -4.78 -37.28
CA LEU A 369 -10.36 -4.40 -35.87
C LEU A 369 -8.98 -4.07 -35.30
N GLN A 370 -8.74 -2.79 -35.03
CA GLN A 370 -7.56 -2.38 -34.25
C GLN A 370 -7.88 -2.52 -32.77
N ILE A 371 -7.35 -3.56 -32.10
CA ILE A 371 -7.63 -3.88 -30.69
C ILE A 371 -6.40 -3.60 -29.84
N ASN A 372 -6.60 -2.91 -28.71
CA ASN A 372 -5.60 -2.73 -27.67
C ASN A 372 -6.20 -3.15 -26.31
N LEU A 373 -5.72 -4.26 -25.76
CA LEU A 373 -6.19 -4.81 -24.48
C LEU A 373 -5.40 -4.28 -23.26
N GLY A 374 -4.44 -3.37 -23.50
CA GLY A 374 -3.59 -2.75 -22.48
C GLY A 374 -2.34 -3.54 -22.16
#